data_AF-A0A2D4F9U8-F1
#
_entry.id   AF-A0A2D4F9U8-F1
#
_cell.length_a   1.000
_cell.length_b   1.000
_cell.length_c   1.000
_cell.angle_alpha   90.00
_cell.angle_beta   90.00
_cell.angle_gamma   90.00
#
_symmetry.space_group_name_H-M   'P 1'
#
loop_
_entity.id
_entity.type
_entity.pdbx_description
1 polymer ?
#
loop_
_entity_poly.entity_id
_entity_poly.type
_entity_poly.pdbx_seq_one_letter_code
_entity_poly.pdbx_strand_id
1 'polypeptide(L)'
;MQVGKETVQTTEDQILKRDMPPAFIKVENACTKLVQATQMLQTDPYSVPARDYLIDGSRGILSGTSDLLLTFDEAEVRKIIRVCKGILEYLTVAEVVETMEDLVTYTKNLGPGMTKMAKMIDERQQELTHQEHRVMLVNSMNTVKDLLPVLISAMKIFVTTKNSQNQGIEEALKNRKFTVDKMSTEINEIIRVLQLTSWDEDAWASKKDTEAMKRALALIDSKMNQAKGWLRDPTAPAGDAGEQAIRQILEEAGNVGEL
;
A
#
# COMPACT_ATOMS: atom_id res chain seq x y z
N MET A 1 8.80 7.94 28.31
CA MET A 1 9.97 7.04 28.42
C MET A 1 9.70 5.78 29.22
N GLN A 2 9.13 5.86 30.43
CA GLN A 2 8.85 4.68 31.27
C GLN A 2 8.08 3.58 30.52
N VAL A 3 6.93 3.95 29.93
CA VAL A 3 6.12 3.04 29.09
C VAL A 3 6.95 2.44 27.95
N GLY A 4 7.79 3.24 27.29
CA GLY A 4 8.66 2.72 26.23
C GLY A 4 9.68 1.68 26.71
N LYS A 5 10.29 1.88 27.87
CA LYS A 5 11.22 0.90 28.45
C LYS A 5 10.49 -0.40 28.79
N GLU A 6 9.28 -0.32 29.36
CA GLU A 6 8.42 -1.47 29.64
C GLU A 6 8.00 -2.21 28.35
N THR A 7 7.63 -1.46 27.31
CA THR A 7 7.28 -2.03 25.99
C THR A 7 8.47 -2.77 25.37
N VAL A 8 9.69 -2.23 25.44
CA VAL A 8 10.89 -2.89 24.89
C VAL A 8 11.20 -4.21 25.62
N GLN A 9 10.95 -4.28 26.93
CA GLN A 9 11.20 -5.49 27.71
C GLN A 9 10.21 -6.61 27.38
N THR A 10 8.96 -6.25 27.10
CA THR A 10 7.86 -7.21 26.91
C THR A 10 7.55 -7.53 25.46
N THR A 11 7.97 -6.69 24.51
CA THR A 11 7.71 -6.90 23.08
C THR A 11 8.46 -8.10 22.52
N GLU A 12 7.93 -8.71 21.46
CA GLU A 12 8.62 -9.71 20.64
C GLU A 12 9.19 -9.09 19.34
N ASP A 13 8.84 -7.83 19.05
CA ASP A 13 9.30 -7.12 17.86
C ASP A 13 10.79 -6.74 17.99
N GLN A 14 11.63 -7.48 17.24
CA GLN A 14 13.09 -7.31 17.29
C GLN A 14 13.55 -5.96 16.73
N ILE A 15 12.81 -5.38 15.79
CA ILE A 15 13.11 -4.06 15.23
C ILE A 15 12.87 -3.00 16.31
N LEU A 16 11.73 -3.08 17.00
CA LEU A 16 11.42 -2.20 18.13
C LEU A 16 12.45 -2.33 19.25
N LYS A 17 12.88 -3.55 19.59
CA LYS A 17 13.94 -3.78 20.59
C LYS A 17 15.27 -3.13 20.23
N ARG A 18 15.61 -3.10 18.93
CA ARG A 18 16.85 -2.52 18.43
C ARG A 18 16.79 -1.00 18.33
N ASP A 19 15.68 -0.45 17.83
CA ASP A 19 15.61 0.95 17.40
C ASP A 19 15.14 1.91 18.51
N MET A 20 14.43 1.39 19.52
CA MET A 20 13.92 2.20 20.62
C MET A 20 14.98 2.64 21.65
N PRO A 21 15.99 1.83 22.04
CA PRO A 21 17.01 2.26 23.01
C PRO A 21 17.83 3.49 22.59
N PRO A 22 18.30 3.64 21.34
CA PRO A 22 18.96 4.86 20.89
C PRO A 22 18.10 6.12 21.07
N ALA A 23 16.79 6.04 20.81
CA ALA A 23 15.87 7.16 21.01
C ALA A 23 15.78 7.56 22.50
N PHE A 24 15.77 6.59 23.43
CA PHE A 24 15.81 6.89 24.87
C PHE A 24 17.08 7.62 25.27
N ILE A 25 18.24 7.11 24.85
CA ILE A 25 19.54 7.69 25.18
C ILE A 25 19.61 9.14 24.71
N LYS A 26 19.09 9.42 23.51
CA LYS A 26 19.05 10.78 22.95
C LYS A 26 18.21 11.74 23.80
N VAL A 27 17.03 11.32 24.25
CA VAL A 27 16.17 12.11 25.14
C VAL A 27 16.81 12.30 26.51
N GLU A 28 17.40 11.24 27.09
CA GLU A 28 18.07 11.30 28.39
C GLU A 28 19.25 12.27 28.38
N ASN A 29 20.12 12.17 27.38
CA ASN A 29 21.26 13.08 27.23
C ASN A 29 20.81 14.53 27.04
N ALA A 30 19.74 14.75 26.27
CA ALA A 30 19.17 16.07 26.08
C ALA A 30 18.61 16.65 27.39
N CYS A 31 17.90 15.84 28.18
CA CYS A 31 17.44 16.23 29.52
C CYS A 31 18.61 16.61 30.43
N THR A 32 19.69 15.81 30.45
CA THR A 32 20.89 16.10 31.24
C THR A 32 21.52 17.44 30.83
N LYS A 33 21.63 17.72 29.52
CA LYS A 33 22.14 19.01 29.03
C LYS A 33 21.28 20.18 29.48
N LEU A 34 19.95 20.05 29.48
CA LEU A 34 19.03 21.10 29.95
C LEU A 34 19.16 21.37 31.45
N VAL A 35 19.30 20.32 32.26
CA VAL A 35 19.52 20.47 33.71
C VAL A 35 20.85 21.19 33.99
N GLN A 36 21.91 20.78 33.28
CA GLN A 36 23.23 21.41 33.40
C GLN A 36 23.21 22.88 32.97
N ALA A 37 22.58 23.20 31.82
CA ALA A 37 22.39 24.58 31.37
C ALA A 37 21.67 25.43 32.42
N THR A 38 20.62 24.89 33.04
CA THR A 38 19.85 25.59 34.08
C THR A 38 20.72 25.91 35.30
N GLN A 39 21.53 24.94 35.77
CA GLN A 39 22.44 25.14 36.91
C GLN A 39 23.52 26.20 36.60
N MET A 40 24.06 26.18 35.39
CA MET A 40 25.05 27.16 34.94
C MET A 40 24.45 28.56 34.87
N LEU A 41 23.26 28.71 34.27
CA LEU A 41 22.55 30.00 34.17
C LEU A 41 22.10 30.56 35.52
N GLN A 42 21.79 29.67 36.49
CA GLN A 42 21.48 30.09 37.86
C GLN A 42 22.71 30.73 38.54
N THR A 43 23.92 30.27 38.21
CA THR A 43 25.17 30.78 38.78
C THR A 43 25.67 32.02 38.02
N ASP A 44 25.61 31.98 36.69
CA ASP A 44 26.00 33.09 35.80
C ASP A 44 24.95 33.26 34.67
N PRO A 45 24.08 34.29 34.78
CA PRO A 45 23.05 34.58 33.78
C PRO A 45 23.59 34.91 32.37
N TYR A 46 24.87 35.26 32.23
CA TYR A 46 25.50 35.61 30.96
C TYR A 46 26.39 34.50 30.40
N SER A 47 26.37 33.31 31.02
CA SER A 47 27.18 32.16 30.60
C SER A 47 26.87 31.73 29.17
N VAL A 48 27.81 31.97 28.25
CA VAL A 48 27.72 31.54 26.85
C VAL A 48 27.68 30.01 26.72
N PRO A 49 28.56 29.23 27.41
CA PRO A 49 28.50 27.77 27.35
C PRO A 49 27.15 27.20 27.81
N ALA A 50 26.49 27.84 28.77
CA ALA A 50 25.17 27.41 29.23
C ALA A 50 24.10 27.59 28.15
N ARG A 51 24.20 28.66 27.34
CA ARG A 51 23.29 28.90 26.20
C ARG A 51 23.48 27.85 25.11
N ASP A 52 24.73 27.44 24.84
CA ASP A 52 25.00 26.35 23.89
C ASP A 52 24.39 25.03 24.36
N TYR A 53 24.59 24.68 25.65
CA TYR A 53 23.96 23.50 26.26
C TYR A 53 22.44 23.55 26.21
N LEU A 54 21.83 24.72 26.41
CA LEU A 54 20.40 24.93 26.34
C LEU A 54 19.87 24.70 24.92
N ILE A 55 20.55 25.24 23.89
CA ILE A 55 20.16 25.06 22.48
C ILE A 55 20.29 23.59 22.07
N ASP A 56 21.42 22.97 22.38
CA ASP A 56 21.68 21.56 22.09
C ASP A 56 20.69 20.64 22.80
N GLY A 57 20.45 20.88 24.09
CA GLY A 57 19.46 20.14 24.88
C GLY A 57 18.07 20.28 24.29
N SER A 58 17.66 21.50 23.92
CA SER A 58 16.34 21.75 23.33
C SER A 58 16.15 21.03 22.00
N ARG A 59 17.14 21.10 21.09
CA ARG A 59 17.12 20.34 19.82
C ARG A 59 17.10 18.83 20.06
N GLY A 60 17.88 18.37 21.04
CA GLY A 60 17.95 16.97 21.44
C GLY A 60 16.60 16.42 21.93
N ILE A 61 15.85 17.19 22.72
CA ILE A 61 14.51 16.79 23.17
C ILE A 61 13.54 16.66 22.01
N LEU A 62 13.48 17.67 21.14
CA LEU A 62 12.56 17.65 19.99
C LEU A 62 12.86 16.47 19.07
N SER A 63 14.12 16.31 18.68
CA SER A 63 14.52 15.23 17.77
C SER A 63 14.41 13.85 18.43
N GLY A 64 14.84 13.70 19.69
CA GLY A 64 14.73 12.42 20.39
C GLY A 64 13.30 11.99 20.66
N THR A 65 12.39 12.95 20.94
CA THR A 65 10.96 12.65 21.10
C THR A 65 10.33 12.27 19.76
N SER A 66 10.71 12.95 18.68
CA SER A 66 10.29 12.57 17.32
C SER A 66 10.71 11.15 16.98
N ASP A 67 11.99 10.81 17.16
CA ASP A 67 12.52 9.46 16.89
C ASP A 67 11.78 8.40 17.71
N LEU A 68 11.48 8.71 18.99
CA LEU A 68 10.74 7.82 19.87
C LEU A 68 9.32 7.54 19.36
N LEU A 69 8.58 8.59 19.02
CA LEU A 69 7.20 8.48 18.53
C LEU A 69 7.14 7.76 17.18
N LEU A 70 8.08 8.07 16.28
CA LEU A 70 8.18 7.40 14.98
C LEU A 70 8.47 5.90 15.14
N THR A 71 9.40 5.52 16.02
CA THR A 71 9.73 4.11 16.24
C THR A 71 8.51 3.32 16.80
N PHE A 72 7.68 3.96 17.63
CA PHE A 72 6.42 3.39 18.07
C PHE A 72 5.41 3.24 16.94
N ASP A 73 5.22 4.30 16.15
CA ASP A 73 4.31 4.30 15.01
C ASP A 73 4.66 3.21 13.99
N GLU A 74 5.94 3.08 13.65
CA GLU A 74 6.44 2.04 12.76
C GLU A 74 6.14 0.62 13.30
N ALA A 75 6.16 0.43 14.62
CA ALA A 75 5.83 -0.86 15.21
C ALA A 75 4.34 -1.21 15.07
N GLU A 76 3.44 -0.23 15.21
CA GLU A 76 2.01 -0.42 14.94
C GLU A 76 1.77 -0.70 13.45
N VAL A 77 2.41 0.06 12.56
CA VAL A 77 2.36 -0.17 11.11
C VAL A 77 2.82 -1.58 10.75
N ARG A 78 3.90 -2.08 11.36
CA ARG A 78 4.38 -3.46 11.14
C ARG A 78 3.33 -4.51 11.50
N LYS A 79 2.52 -4.30 12.55
CA LYS A 79 1.44 -5.23 12.90
C LYS A 79 0.38 -5.31 11.80
N ILE A 80 0.01 -4.16 11.21
CA ILE A 80 -0.93 -4.09 10.10
C ILE A 80 -0.36 -4.81 8.87
N ILE A 81 0.89 -4.50 8.51
CA ILE A 81 1.56 -5.10 7.35
C ILE A 81 1.66 -6.63 7.48
N ARG A 82 1.91 -7.17 8.68
CA ARG A 82 1.91 -8.63 8.91
C ARG A 82 0.57 -9.27 8.54
N VAL A 83 -0.55 -8.62 8.88
CA VAL A 83 -1.89 -9.11 8.49
C VAL A 83 -2.05 -9.05 6.97
N CYS A 84 -1.67 -7.93 6.32
CA CYS A 84 -1.72 -7.81 4.87
C CYS A 84 -0.91 -8.90 4.15
N LYS A 85 0.31 -9.18 4.62
CA LYS A 85 1.17 -10.25 4.08
C LYS A 85 0.56 -11.63 4.28
N GLY A 86 -0.04 -11.89 5.44
CA GLY A 86 -0.77 -13.14 5.68
C GLY A 86 -1.93 -13.34 4.70
N ILE A 87 -2.64 -12.28 4.32
CA ILE A 87 -3.68 -12.35 3.27
C ILE A 87 -3.06 -12.61 1.89
N LEU A 88 -1.96 -11.92 1.53
CA LEU A 88 -1.25 -12.18 0.28
C LEU A 88 -0.82 -13.64 0.15
N GLU A 89 -0.24 -14.21 1.21
CA GLU A 89 0.14 -15.62 1.27
C GLU A 89 -1.09 -16.53 1.16
N TYR A 90 -2.20 -16.18 1.81
CA TYR A 90 -3.42 -17.00 1.72
C TYR A 90 -4.09 -16.92 0.33
N LEU A 91 -3.97 -15.80 -0.38
CA LEU A 91 -4.48 -15.66 -1.74
C LEU A 91 -3.80 -16.62 -2.73
N THR A 92 -2.54 -17.01 -2.50
CA THR A 92 -1.87 -17.99 -3.38
C THR A 92 -2.54 -19.36 -3.30
N VAL A 93 -3.12 -19.72 -2.15
CA VAL A 93 -3.86 -20.97 -1.96
C VAL A 93 -5.07 -21.07 -2.91
N ALA A 94 -5.59 -19.96 -3.42
CA ALA A 94 -6.69 -19.97 -4.37
C ALA A 94 -6.40 -20.79 -5.63
N GLU A 95 -5.13 -20.94 -6.02
CA GLU A 95 -4.74 -21.68 -7.23
C GLU A 95 -4.93 -23.19 -7.12
N VAL A 96 -4.79 -23.74 -5.91
CA VAL A 96 -4.87 -25.18 -5.60
C VAL A 96 -6.27 -25.63 -5.15
N VAL A 97 -7.24 -24.72 -5.04
CA VAL A 97 -8.63 -25.07 -4.72
C VAL A 97 -9.31 -25.68 -5.94
N GLU A 98 -9.68 -26.96 -5.86
CA GLU A 98 -10.27 -27.71 -6.97
C GLU A 98 -11.64 -28.33 -6.66
N THR A 99 -12.07 -28.34 -5.40
CA THR A 99 -13.37 -28.90 -4.98
C THR A 99 -14.26 -27.85 -4.32
N MET A 100 -15.57 -28.14 -4.25
CA MET A 100 -16.53 -27.24 -3.60
C MET A 100 -16.32 -27.20 -2.07
N GLU A 101 -15.91 -28.32 -1.49
CA GLU A 101 -15.59 -28.43 -0.06
C GLU A 101 -14.36 -27.58 0.29
N ASP A 102 -13.30 -27.64 -0.52
CA ASP A 102 -12.12 -26.81 -0.36
C ASP A 102 -12.46 -25.32 -0.54
N LEU A 103 -13.33 -24.97 -1.48
CA LEU A 103 -13.80 -23.59 -1.67
C LEU A 103 -14.55 -23.06 -0.43
N VAL A 104 -15.41 -23.88 0.18
CA VAL A 104 -16.10 -23.52 1.42
C VAL A 104 -15.09 -23.29 2.55
N THR A 105 -14.09 -24.17 2.67
CA THR A 105 -13.02 -24.05 3.67
C THR A 105 -12.16 -22.80 3.43
N TYR A 106 -11.77 -22.54 2.19
CA TYR A 106 -11.05 -21.34 1.78
C TYR A 106 -11.80 -20.07 2.17
N THR A 107 -13.10 -20.01 1.88
CA THR A 107 -13.95 -18.86 2.22
C THR A 107 -14.03 -18.63 3.73
N LYS A 108 -14.21 -19.71 4.51
CA LYS A 108 -14.27 -19.65 5.98
C LYS A 108 -12.98 -19.15 6.62
N ASN A 109 -11.83 -19.47 6.03
CA ASN A 109 -10.53 -19.07 6.54
C ASN A 109 -10.12 -17.67 6.08
N LEU A 110 -10.43 -17.29 4.84
CA LEU A 110 -10.10 -15.97 4.30
C LEU A 110 -10.95 -14.86 4.92
N GLY A 111 -12.26 -15.11 5.11
CA GLY A 111 -13.23 -14.10 5.59
C GLY A 111 -12.78 -13.36 6.85
N PRO A 112 -12.46 -14.06 7.96
CA PRO A 112 -11.99 -13.41 9.20
C PRO A 112 -10.70 -12.59 9.00
N GLY A 113 -9.77 -13.08 8.19
CA GLY A 113 -8.54 -12.36 7.87
C GLY A 113 -8.81 -11.05 7.13
N MET A 114 -9.72 -11.08 6.15
CA MET A 114 -10.16 -9.90 5.39
C MET A 114 -10.87 -8.88 6.28
N THR A 115 -11.75 -9.33 7.17
CA THR A 115 -12.42 -8.45 8.14
C THR A 115 -11.42 -7.80 9.10
N LYS A 116 -10.45 -8.57 9.60
CA LYS A 116 -9.39 -8.04 10.46
C LYS A 116 -8.54 -6.99 9.73
N MET A 117 -8.11 -7.28 8.50
CA MET A 117 -7.35 -6.33 7.68
C MET A 117 -8.15 -5.05 7.45
N ALA A 118 -9.41 -5.16 7.01
CA ALA A 118 -10.26 -4.00 6.78
C ALA A 118 -10.43 -3.11 8.01
N LYS A 119 -10.61 -3.72 9.19
CA LYS A 119 -10.72 -2.99 10.47
C LYS A 119 -9.42 -2.25 10.82
N MET A 120 -8.28 -2.93 10.71
CA MET A 120 -6.98 -2.30 11.04
C MET A 120 -6.65 -1.14 10.10
N ILE A 121 -7.00 -1.25 8.81
CA ILE A 121 -6.83 -0.15 7.86
C ILE A 121 -7.78 1.01 8.15
N ASP A 122 -9.02 0.73 8.54
CA ASP A 122 -9.99 1.77 8.90
C ASP A 122 -9.60 2.53 10.17
N GLU A 123 -9.10 1.83 11.20
CA GLU A 123 -8.55 2.48 12.40
C GLU A 123 -7.33 3.33 12.04
N ARG A 124 -6.41 2.80 11.22
CA ARG A 124 -5.19 3.51 10.83
C ARG A 124 -5.45 4.77 10.02
N GLN A 125 -6.37 4.75 9.04
CA GLN A 125 -6.63 5.95 8.23
C GLN A 125 -7.19 7.12 9.05
N GLN A 126 -7.83 6.86 10.20
CA GLN A 126 -8.35 7.91 11.08
C GLN A 126 -7.23 8.66 11.80
N GLU A 127 -6.06 8.03 11.98
CA GLU A 127 -4.90 8.58 12.68
C GLU A 127 -3.96 9.36 11.73
N LEU A 128 -4.11 9.20 10.42
CA LEU A 128 -3.24 9.86 9.44
C LEU A 128 -3.59 11.34 9.27
N THR A 129 -2.56 12.18 9.27
CA THR A 129 -2.71 13.62 9.03
C THR A 129 -2.83 13.97 7.54
N HIS A 130 -2.19 13.19 6.67
CA HIS A 130 -2.19 13.42 5.22
C HIS A 130 -3.45 12.82 4.58
N GLN A 131 -4.37 13.69 4.14
CA GLN A 131 -5.66 13.28 3.54
C GLN A 131 -5.49 12.34 2.35
N GLU A 132 -4.50 12.58 1.50
CA GLU A 132 -4.25 11.77 0.31
C GLU A 132 -3.92 10.32 0.65
N HIS A 133 -3.09 10.07 1.68
CA HIS A 133 -2.81 8.71 2.14
C HIS A 133 -4.08 8.00 2.63
N ARG A 134 -4.97 8.73 3.33
CA ARG A 134 -6.26 8.19 3.79
C ARG A 134 -7.12 7.74 2.61
N VAL A 135 -7.23 8.59 1.60
CA VAL A 135 -7.99 8.30 0.37
C VAL A 135 -7.43 7.08 -0.34
N MET A 136 -6.10 7.00 -0.49
CA MET A 136 -5.44 5.85 -1.12
C MET A 136 -5.72 4.54 -0.37
N LEU A 137 -5.57 4.53 0.97
CA LEU A 137 -5.87 3.35 1.79
C LEU A 137 -7.33 2.91 1.67
N VAL A 138 -8.26 3.86 1.76
CA VAL A 138 -9.71 3.57 1.69
C VAL A 138 -10.07 3.02 0.30
N ASN A 139 -9.56 3.63 -0.77
CA ASN A 139 -9.86 3.21 -2.15
C ASN A 139 -9.32 1.81 -2.45
N SER A 140 -8.05 1.53 -2.10
CA SER A 140 -7.49 0.18 -2.29
C SER A 140 -8.21 -0.86 -1.45
N MET A 141 -8.55 -0.54 -0.18
CA MET A 141 -9.30 -1.48 0.67
C MET A 141 -10.73 -1.72 0.17
N ASN A 142 -11.40 -0.72 -0.38
CA ASN A 142 -12.72 -0.89 -1.00
C ASN A 142 -12.64 -1.78 -2.24
N THR A 143 -11.64 -1.56 -3.10
CA THR A 143 -11.40 -2.42 -4.27
C THR A 143 -11.18 -3.88 -3.84
N VAL A 144 -10.38 -4.11 -2.79
CA VAL A 144 -10.17 -5.45 -2.23
C VAL A 144 -11.46 -6.08 -1.70
N LYS A 145 -12.33 -5.30 -1.03
CA LYS A 145 -13.65 -5.77 -0.56
C LYS A 145 -14.57 -6.15 -1.72
N ASP A 146 -14.60 -5.34 -2.78
CA ASP A 146 -15.45 -5.58 -3.95
C ASP A 146 -14.97 -6.78 -4.79
N LEU A 147 -13.66 -7.04 -4.82
CA LEU A 147 -13.08 -8.19 -5.51
C LEU A 147 -13.26 -9.52 -4.76
N LEU A 148 -13.46 -9.50 -3.44
CA LEU A 148 -13.68 -10.72 -2.65
C LEU A 148 -14.85 -11.58 -3.18
N PRO A 149 -16.09 -11.06 -3.33
CA PRO A 149 -17.19 -11.87 -3.90
C PRO A 149 -16.92 -12.28 -5.35
N VAL A 150 -16.20 -11.48 -6.13
CA VAL A 150 -15.79 -11.82 -7.51
C VAL A 150 -14.84 -13.02 -7.50
N LEU A 151 -13.88 -13.06 -6.57
CA LEU A 151 -12.95 -14.18 -6.42
C LEU A 151 -13.70 -15.47 -6.06
N ILE A 152 -14.61 -15.41 -5.07
CA ILE A 152 -15.42 -16.56 -4.68
C ILE A 152 -16.25 -17.07 -5.85
N SER A 153 -16.86 -16.17 -6.62
CA SER A 153 -17.61 -16.52 -7.83
C SER A 153 -16.72 -17.17 -8.89
N ALA A 154 -15.55 -16.59 -9.18
CA ALA A 154 -14.59 -17.12 -10.16
C ALA A 154 -14.10 -18.53 -9.78
N MET A 155 -13.80 -18.75 -8.50
CA MET A 155 -13.43 -20.07 -7.99
C MET A 155 -14.58 -21.08 -8.09
N LYS A 156 -15.82 -20.67 -7.76
CA LYS A 156 -17.01 -21.51 -7.89
C LYS A 156 -17.25 -21.96 -9.34
N ILE A 157 -17.12 -21.02 -10.29
CA ILE A 157 -17.22 -21.30 -11.72
C ILE A 157 -16.12 -22.28 -12.14
N PHE A 158 -14.88 -22.06 -11.72
CA PHE A 158 -13.76 -22.96 -12.01
C PHE A 158 -14.03 -24.40 -11.56
N VAL A 159 -14.39 -24.59 -10.27
CA VAL A 159 -14.69 -25.91 -9.71
C VAL A 159 -15.83 -26.60 -10.47
N THR A 160 -16.89 -25.85 -10.80
CA THR A 160 -18.07 -26.40 -11.50
C THR A 160 -17.72 -26.82 -12.93
N THR A 161 -16.99 -25.97 -13.66
CA THR A 161 -16.59 -26.25 -15.05
C THR A 161 -15.60 -27.42 -15.12
N LYS A 162 -14.69 -27.52 -14.14
CA LYS A 162 -13.74 -28.63 -14.02
C LYS A 162 -14.45 -29.97 -13.82
N ASN A 163 -15.42 -30.02 -12.90
CA ASN A 163 -16.17 -31.25 -12.61
C ASN A 163 -17.02 -31.73 -13.79
N SER A 164 -17.54 -30.80 -14.59
CA SER A 164 -18.36 -31.12 -15.76
C SER A 164 -17.55 -31.42 -17.03
N GLN A 165 -16.21 -31.37 -16.98
CA GLN A 165 -15.32 -31.46 -18.16
C GLN A 165 -15.73 -30.54 -19.32
N ASN A 166 -16.26 -29.37 -19.00
CA ASN A 166 -16.80 -28.45 -19.99
C ASN A 166 -15.70 -27.67 -20.72
N GLN A 167 -15.97 -27.29 -21.96
CA GLN A 167 -15.18 -26.29 -22.67
C GLN A 167 -15.30 -24.94 -21.92
N GLY A 168 -14.19 -24.38 -21.44
CA GLY A 168 -14.18 -23.13 -20.68
C GLY A 168 -13.36 -23.14 -19.38
N ILE A 169 -12.71 -24.25 -19.02
CA ILE A 169 -11.83 -24.33 -17.84
C ILE A 169 -10.72 -23.27 -17.88
N GLU A 170 -10.13 -23.06 -19.05
CA GLU A 170 -9.05 -22.08 -19.24
C GLU A 170 -9.51 -20.65 -18.93
N GLU A 171 -10.72 -20.28 -19.36
CA GLU A 171 -11.29 -18.95 -19.11
C GLU A 171 -11.63 -18.76 -17.63
N ALA A 172 -12.17 -19.79 -16.98
CA ALA A 172 -12.41 -19.77 -15.54
C ALA A 172 -11.11 -19.62 -14.74
N LEU A 173 -10.04 -20.30 -15.17
CA LEU A 173 -8.69 -20.15 -14.59
C LEU A 173 -8.15 -18.73 -14.75
N LYS A 174 -8.25 -18.15 -15.95
CA LYS A 174 -7.81 -16.78 -16.24
C LYS A 174 -8.55 -15.77 -15.36
N ASN A 175 -9.87 -15.90 -15.22
CA ASN A 175 -10.68 -15.02 -14.38
C ASN A 175 -10.32 -15.11 -12.89
N ARG A 176 -10.13 -16.33 -12.37
CA ARG A 176 -9.65 -16.56 -11.00
C ARG A 176 -8.29 -15.88 -10.79
N LYS A 177 -7.34 -16.14 -11.68
CA LYS A 177 -5.98 -15.58 -11.61
C LYS A 177 -5.99 -14.05 -11.68
N PHE A 178 -6.72 -13.47 -12.62
CA PHE A 178 -6.85 -12.02 -12.77
C PHE A 178 -7.36 -11.36 -11.48
N THR A 179 -8.35 -11.98 -10.83
CA THR A 179 -8.91 -11.41 -9.59
C THR A 179 -7.91 -11.51 -8.44
N VAL A 180 -7.20 -12.63 -8.29
CA VAL A 180 -6.12 -12.79 -7.30
C VAL A 180 -5.00 -11.77 -7.53
N ASP A 181 -4.54 -11.62 -8.77
CA ASP A 181 -3.44 -10.72 -9.12
C ASP A 181 -3.84 -9.25 -8.84
N LYS A 182 -5.08 -8.87 -9.17
CA LYS A 182 -5.61 -7.53 -8.90
C LYS A 182 -5.76 -7.27 -7.40
N MET A 183 -6.32 -8.20 -6.63
CA MET A 183 -6.41 -8.09 -5.17
C MET A 183 -5.02 -7.95 -4.55
N SER A 184 -4.06 -8.76 -5.01
CA SER A 184 -2.68 -8.72 -4.52
C SER A 184 -2.00 -7.38 -4.82
N THR A 185 -2.28 -6.79 -5.98
CA THR A 185 -1.78 -5.46 -6.35
C THR A 185 -2.28 -4.38 -5.37
N GLU A 186 -3.58 -4.38 -5.07
CA GLU A 186 -4.17 -3.42 -4.12
C GLU A 186 -3.66 -3.62 -2.69
N ILE A 187 -3.46 -4.87 -2.23
CA ILE A 187 -2.90 -5.13 -0.91
C ILE A 187 -1.43 -4.66 -0.83
N ASN A 188 -0.64 -4.83 -1.90
CA ASN A 188 0.70 -4.28 -1.95
C ASN A 188 0.70 -2.75 -1.95
N GLU A 189 -0.29 -2.11 -2.59
CA GLU A 189 -0.43 -0.66 -2.52
C GLU A 189 -0.78 -0.18 -1.11
N ILE A 190 -1.67 -0.89 -0.40
CA ILE A 190 -1.94 -0.64 1.02
C ILE A 190 -0.64 -0.72 1.85
N ILE A 191 0.14 -1.79 1.68
CA ILE A 191 1.43 -1.96 2.39
C ILE A 191 2.35 -0.78 2.11
N ARG A 192 2.45 -0.34 0.85
CA ARG A 192 3.29 0.79 0.46
C ARG A 192 2.84 2.09 1.14
N VAL A 193 1.54 2.41 1.07
CA VAL A 193 0.99 3.66 1.63
C VAL A 193 1.12 3.71 3.15
N LEU A 194 0.95 2.58 3.84
CA LEU A 194 1.13 2.48 5.30
C LEU A 194 2.52 2.89 5.78
N GLN A 195 3.53 2.82 4.91
CA GLN A 195 4.93 3.13 5.24
C GLN A 195 5.32 4.57 4.88
N LEU A 196 4.40 5.38 4.34
CA LEU A 196 4.67 6.77 4.00
C LEU A 196 4.58 7.67 5.24
N THR A 197 5.68 8.35 5.55
CA THR A 197 5.76 9.33 6.65
C THR A 197 5.58 10.78 6.19
N SER A 198 5.64 11.01 4.88
CA SER A 198 5.50 12.32 4.25
C SER A 198 4.72 12.21 2.94
N TRP A 199 4.08 13.29 2.54
CA TRP A 199 3.47 13.43 1.23
C TRP A 199 4.50 14.01 0.24
N ASP A 200 4.69 13.32 -0.88
CA ASP A 200 5.55 13.75 -1.98
C ASP A 200 4.66 13.85 -3.24
N GLU A 201 4.28 15.08 -3.58
CA GLU A 201 3.40 15.38 -4.72
C GLU A 201 3.99 14.89 -6.04
N ASP A 202 5.30 15.07 -6.23
CA ASP A 202 5.98 14.75 -7.49
C ASP A 202 6.10 13.24 -7.67
N ALA A 203 6.41 12.49 -6.60
CA ALA A 203 6.46 11.03 -6.64
C ALA A 203 5.09 10.41 -6.91
N TRP A 204 4.01 11.00 -6.38
CA TRP A 204 2.65 10.52 -6.62
C TRP A 204 2.16 10.82 -8.03
N ALA A 205 2.39 12.04 -8.53
CA ALA A 205 2.06 12.42 -9.91
C ALA A 205 2.71 11.46 -10.91
N SER A 206 4.02 11.23 -10.76
CA SER A 206 4.77 10.30 -11.62
C SER A 206 4.18 8.88 -11.63
N LYS A 207 3.70 8.38 -10.48
CA LYS A 207 3.06 7.07 -10.40
C LYS A 207 1.73 7.03 -11.14
N LYS A 208 0.88 8.05 -10.94
CA LYS A 208 -0.41 8.18 -11.61
C LYS A 208 -0.23 8.27 -13.13
N ASP A 209 0.74 9.06 -13.58
CA ASP A 209 1.04 9.23 -15.00
C ASP A 209 1.55 7.92 -15.59
N THR A 210 2.42 7.19 -14.88
CA THR A 210 2.88 5.86 -15.29
C THR A 210 1.72 4.86 -15.46
N GLU A 211 0.73 4.87 -14.57
CA GLU A 211 -0.47 4.02 -14.69
C GLU A 211 -1.36 4.45 -15.86
N ALA A 212 -1.55 5.75 -16.06
CA ALA A 212 -2.29 6.29 -17.20
C ALA A 212 -1.62 5.90 -18.53
N MET A 213 -0.29 6.04 -18.63
CA MET A 213 0.49 5.62 -19.79
C MET A 213 0.35 4.12 -20.07
N LYS A 214 0.41 3.25 -19.04
CA LYS A 214 0.22 1.80 -19.21
C LYS A 214 -1.18 1.47 -19.72
N ARG A 215 -2.21 2.17 -19.23
CA ARG A 215 -3.59 2.00 -19.70
C ARG A 215 -3.74 2.43 -21.16
N ALA A 216 -3.22 3.60 -21.51
CA ALA A 216 -3.22 4.11 -22.88
C ALA A 216 -2.51 3.14 -23.83
N LEU A 217 -1.33 2.63 -23.44
CA LEU A 217 -0.58 1.64 -24.20
C LEU A 217 -1.40 0.36 -24.45
N ALA A 218 -2.04 -0.20 -23.43
CA ALA A 218 -2.86 -1.39 -23.57
C ALA A 218 -4.07 -1.15 -24.50
N LEU A 219 -4.65 0.05 -24.47
CA LEU A 219 -5.76 0.42 -25.36
C LEU A 219 -5.28 0.53 -26.81
N ILE A 220 -4.16 1.22 -27.03
CA ILE A 220 -3.51 1.34 -28.34
C ILE A 220 -3.21 -0.04 -28.93
N ASP A 221 -2.58 -0.93 -28.15
CA ASP A 221 -2.26 -2.29 -28.59
C ASP A 221 -3.50 -3.09 -28.98
N SER A 222 -4.59 -2.97 -28.20
CA SER A 222 -5.85 -3.67 -28.49
C SER A 222 -6.50 -3.24 -29.81
N LYS A 223 -6.28 -1.99 -30.24
CA LYS A 223 -6.86 -1.41 -31.46
C LYS A 223 -5.94 -1.49 -32.67
N MET A 224 -4.66 -1.76 -32.46
CA MET A 224 -3.62 -1.70 -33.48
C MET A 224 -3.89 -2.59 -34.69
N ASN A 225 -4.35 -3.83 -34.48
CA ASN A 225 -4.63 -4.76 -35.57
C ASN A 225 -5.84 -4.33 -36.41
N GLN A 226 -6.88 -3.78 -35.78
CA GLN A 226 -8.07 -3.29 -36.45
C GLN A 226 -7.75 -2.07 -37.32
N ALA A 227 -6.98 -1.12 -36.79
CA ALA A 227 -6.48 0.03 -37.52
C ALA A 227 -5.61 -0.37 -38.72
N LYS A 228 -4.67 -1.31 -38.53
CA LYS A 228 -3.83 -1.84 -39.62
C LYS A 228 -4.65 -2.55 -40.70
N GLY A 229 -5.73 -3.25 -40.33
CA GLY A 229 -6.63 -3.91 -41.26
C GLY A 229 -7.31 -2.91 -42.20
N TRP A 230 -7.84 -1.83 -41.64
CA TRP A 230 -8.51 -0.77 -42.41
C TRP A 230 -7.57 -0.06 -43.37
N LEU A 231 -6.34 0.28 -42.94
CA LEU A 231 -5.33 0.91 -43.81
C LEU A 231 -4.87 0.02 -44.97
N ARG A 232 -5.01 -1.30 -44.84
CA ARG A 232 -4.60 -2.27 -45.86
C ARG A 232 -5.67 -2.55 -46.90
N ASP A 233 -6.93 -2.18 -46.63
CA ASP A 233 -8.05 -2.39 -47.53
C ASP A 233 -8.40 -1.08 -48.26
N PRO A 234 -8.08 -0.96 -49.57
CA PRO A 234 -8.39 0.24 -50.36
C PRO A 234 -9.88 0.51 -50.52
N THR A 235 -10.73 -0.47 -50.20
CA THR A 235 -12.19 -0.39 -50.33
C THR A 235 -12.90 -0.20 -48.99
N ALA A 236 -12.14 -0.12 -47.88
CA ALA A 236 -12.72 0.03 -46.56
C ALA A 236 -13.52 1.34 -46.43
N PRO A 237 -14.76 1.28 -45.92
CA PRO A 237 -15.61 2.46 -45.80
C PRO A 237 -15.11 3.42 -44.74
N ALA A 238 -15.24 4.72 -45.03
CA ALA A 238 -15.02 5.79 -44.06
C ALA A 238 -16.07 5.73 -42.94
N GLY A 239 -15.65 5.95 -41.70
CA GLY A 239 -16.46 5.90 -40.48
C GLY A 239 -16.59 4.50 -39.85
N ASP A 240 -16.06 3.47 -40.51
CA ASP A 240 -16.08 2.10 -39.99
C ASP A 240 -15.21 1.94 -38.73
N ALA A 241 -15.39 0.83 -38.03
CA ALA A 241 -14.71 0.51 -36.78
C ALA A 241 -13.17 0.55 -36.93
N GLY A 242 -12.65 0.31 -38.13
CA GLY A 242 -11.25 0.50 -38.50
C GLY A 242 -10.74 1.94 -38.44
N GLU A 243 -11.49 2.90 -39.01
CA GLU A 243 -11.15 4.33 -38.92
C GLU A 243 -11.31 4.82 -37.47
N GLN A 244 -12.35 4.37 -36.77
CA GLN A 244 -12.55 4.71 -35.36
C GLN A 244 -11.40 4.21 -34.48
N ALA A 245 -10.86 3.01 -34.77
CA ALA A 245 -9.69 2.48 -34.09
C ALA A 245 -8.45 3.38 -34.29
N ILE A 246 -8.24 3.93 -35.49
CA ILE A 246 -7.15 4.88 -35.75
C ILE A 246 -7.33 6.16 -34.92
N ARG A 247 -8.54 6.72 -34.89
CA ARG A 247 -8.85 7.92 -34.12
C ARG A 247 -8.60 7.71 -32.62
N GLN A 248 -9.06 6.58 -32.08
CA GLN A 248 -8.82 6.22 -30.68
C GLN A 248 -7.33 6.05 -30.37
N ILE A 249 -6.56 5.43 -31.26
CA ILE A 249 -5.09 5.32 -31.08
C ILE A 249 -4.44 6.71 -31.02
N LEU A 250 -4.81 7.62 -31.92
CA LEU A 250 -4.25 8.97 -31.95
C LEU A 250 -4.66 9.81 -30.74
N GLU A 251 -5.91 9.66 -30.30
CA GLU A 251 -6.42 10.32 -29.10
C GLU A 251 -5.67 9.86 -27.85
N GLU A 252 -5.52 8.54 -27.64
CA GLU A 252 -4.76 8.02 -26.50
C GLU A 252 -3.28 8.40 -26.57
N ALA A 253 -2.67 8.41 -27.76
CA ALA A 253 -1.30 8.88 -27.93
C ALA A 253 -1.15 10.38 -27.61
N GLY A 254 -2.16 11.19 -27.94
CA GLY A 254 -2.24 12.61 -27.57
C GLY A 254 -2.34 12.79 -26.07
N ASN A 255 -3.25 12.05 -25.41
CA ASN A 255 -3.41 12.07 -23.95
C ASN A 255 -2.10 11.73 -23.24
N VAL A 256 -1.32 10.77 -23.75
CA VAL A 256 0.00 10.41 -23.20
C VAL A 256 1.03 11.53 -23.40
N GLY A 257 0.96 12.29 -24.50
CA GLY A 257 1.86 13.41 -24.76
C GLY A 257 1.61 14.65 -23.89
N GLU A 258 0.46 14.70 -23.21
CA GLU A 258 0.06 15.79 -22.30
C GLU A 258 0.37 15.50 -20.82
N LEU A 259 0.78 14.26 -20.49
CA LEU A 259 1.27 13.86 -19.17
C LEU A 259 2.74 14.25 -18.99
#